data_AF-Q4L8S3-F1
#
_entry.id   AF-Q4L8S3-F1
#
_cell.length_a   1.000
_cell.length_b   1.000
_cell.length_c   1.000
_cell.angle_alpha   90.00
_cell.angle_beta   90.00
_cell.angle_gamma   90.00
#
_symmetry.space_group_name_H-M   'P 1'
#
loop_
_entity.id
_entity.type
_entity.pdbx_description
1 polymer ?
#
loop_
_entity_poly.entity_id
_entity_poly.type
_entity_poly.pdbx_seq_one_letter_code
_entity_poly.pdbx_strand_id
1 'polypeptide(L)'
;MKRILVMLSIGILMLAACGNDKYVDKIDKAVKMQDQKQEQMAKNDTGDMVKHFDKKDANIYVYENGKYVVLAYKPLSNNEEVHYYTYQFDGKKAKRIDNFDTKQYIESHDADYKEENMN
;
A
#
# COMPACT_ATOMS: atom_id res chain seq x y z
N MET A 1 37.99 -26.82 4.70
CA MET A 1 37.40 -25.47 4.60
C MET A 1 37.36 -25.01 3.15
N LYS A 2 36.21 -25.15 2.48
CA LYS A 2 35.85 -24.38 1.28
C LYS A 2 34.37 -24.07 1.41
N ARG A 3 34.06 -22.77 1.40
CA ARG A 3 32.80 -22.17 1.84
C ARG A 3 31.67 -22.59 0.91
N ILE A 4 30.61 -23.18 1.45
CA ILE A 4 29.36 -23.40 0.72
C ILE A 4 28.70 -22.02 0.60
N LEU A 5 28.79 -21.44 -0.60
CA LEU A 5 28.01 -20.28 -0.98
C LEU A 5 26.56 -20.73 -1.10
N VAL A 6 25.79 -20.57 -0.02
CA VAL A 6 24.34 -20.65 -0.07
C VAL A 6 23.87 -19.42 -0.85
N MET A 7 23.62 -19.58 -2.14
CA MET A 7 22.87 -18.59 -2.90
C MET A 7 21.44 -18.63 -2.38
N LEU A 8 21.05 -17.63 -1.58
CA LEU A 8 19.65 -17.33 -1.32
C LEU A 8 19.06 -16.85 -2.65
N SER A 9 18.54 -17.78 -3.43
CA SER A 9 17.61 -17.47 -4.51
C SER A 9 16.33 -16.93 -3.87
N ILE A 10 16.26 -15.60 -3.75
CA ILE A 10 15.01 -14.87 -3.50
C ILE A 10 14.14 -15.14 -4.72
N GLY A 11 13.25 -16.12 -4.59
CA GLY A 11 12.19 -16.34 -5.57
C GLY A 11 11.32 -15.09 -5.63
N ILE A 12 11.44 -14.33 -6.71
CA ILE A 12 10.50 -13.29 -7.06
C ILE A 12 9.18 -14.02 -7.35
N LEU A 13 8.27 -14.00 -6.38
CA LEU A 13 6.87 -14.35 -6.61
C LEU A 13 6.26 -13.24 -7.48
N MET A 14 6.49 -13.33 -8.79
CA MET A 14 5.67 -12.65 -9.78
C MET A 14 4.30 -13.33 -9.77
N LEU A 15 3.39 -12.86 -8.92
CA LEU A 15 1.97 -13.17 -9.05
C LEU A 15 1.34 -12.15 -9.98
N ALA A 16 1.74 -12.20 -11.26
CA ALA A 16 0.97 -11.58 -12.32
C ALA A 16 -0.30 -12.42 -12.52
N ALA A 17 -1.45 -11.78 -12.28
CA ALA A 17 -2.80 -12.19 -12.67
C ALA A 17 -3.29 -13.56 -12.16
N CYS A 18 -4.35 -13.50 -11.33
CA CYS A 18 -5.15 -14.60 -10.79
C CYS A 18 -4.58 -15.30 -9.53
N GLY A 19 -4.70 -14.67 -8.37
CA GLY A 19 -4.61 -15.38 -7.09
C GLY A 19 -4.11 -14.53 -5.92
N ASN A 20 -5.03 -14.00 -5.10
CA ASN A 20 -4.93 -14.02 -3.63
C ASN A 20 -6.22 -13.45 -2.98
N ASP A 21 -7.34 -14.19 -3.08
CA ASP A 21 -8.66 -13.84 -2.53
C ASP A 21 -8.61 -13.39 -1.06
N LYS A 22 -7.57 -13.82 -0.33
CA LYS A 22 -7.38 -13.60 1.10
C LYS A 22 -7.42 -12.12 1.52
N TYR A 23 -6.89 -11.21 0.70
CA TYR A 23 -6.76 -9.80 1.07
C TYR A 23 -7.52 -8.83 0.15
N VAL A 24 -8.09 -9.31 -0.95
CA VAL A 24 -8.80 -8.48 -1.95
C VAL A 24 -9.85 -7.59 -1.30
N ASP A 25 -10.73 -8.15 -0.46
CA ASP A 25 -11.79 -7.39 0.21
C ASP A 25 -11.25 -6.24 1.07
N LYS A 26 -10.11 -6.46 1.75
CA LYS A 26 -9.49 -5.44 2.60
C LYS A 26 -8.79 -4.38 1.77
N ILE A 27 -8.09 -4.78 0.72
CA ILE A 27 -7.44 -3.88 -0.22
C ILE A 27 -8.49 -3.00 -0.90
N ASP A 28 -9.53 -3.59 -1.50
CA ASP A 28 -10.60 -2.84 -2.19
C ASP A 28 -11.33 -1.89 -1.24
N LYS A 29 -11.51 -2.27 0.02
CA LYS A 29 -12.07 -1.38 1.04
C LYS A 29 -11.15 -0.20 1.34
N ALA A 30 -9.85 -0.44 1.51
CA ALA A 30 -8.87 0.63 1.73
C ALA A 30 -8.79 1.57 0.52
N VAL A 31 -8.74 1.02 -0.69
CA VAL A 31 -8.76 1.74 -1.98
C VAL A 31 -9.98 2.67 -2.05
N LYS A 32 -11.19 2.13 -1.79
CA LYS A 32 -12.42 2.93 -1.79
C LYS A 32 -12.41 4.04 -0.74
N MET A 33 -11.92 3.75 0.47
CA MET A 33 -11.82 4.76 1.53
C MET A 33 -10.81 5.86 1.18
N GLN A 34 -9.71 5.52 0.52
CA GLN A 34 -8.69 6.48 0.10
C GLN A 34 -9.17 7.34 -1.06
N ASP A 35 -9.82 6.74 -2.07
CA ASP A 35 -10.38 7.48 -3.20
C ASP A 35 -11.43 8.50 -2.77
N GLN A 36 -12.37 8.10 -1.90
CA GLN A 36 -13.35 9.03 -1.32
C GLN A 36 -12.69 10.18 -0.55
N LYS A 37 -11.60 9.91 0.15
CA LYS A 37 -10.86 10.94 0.88
C LYS A 37 -10.08 11.85 -0.06
N GLN A 38 -9.44 11.29 -1.07
CA GLN A 38 -8.72 12.03 -2.11
C GLN A 38 -9.65 12.99 -2.83
N GLU A 39 -10.85 12.53 -3.22
CA GLU A 39 -11.87 13.37 -3.85
C GLU A 39 -12.29 14.53 -2.93
N GLN A 40 -12.45 14.29 -1.63
CA GLN A 40 -12.77 15.34 -0.65
C GLN A 40 -11.65 16.36 -0.48
N MET A 41 -10.40 15.91 -0.46
CA MET A 41 -9.25 16.81 -0.35
C MET A 41 -9.12 17.64 -1.63
N ALA A 42 -9.29 17.04 -2.81
CA ALA A 42 -9.19 17.72 -4.11
C ALA A 42 -10.28 18.78 -4.33
N LYS A 43 -11.48 18.61 -3.74
CA LYS A 43 -12.54 19.63 -3.78
C LYS A 43 -12.16 20.94 -3.11
N ASN A 44 -11.25 20.90 -2.14
CA ASN A 44 -10.82 22.07 -1.36
C ASN A 44 -9.44 22.61 -1.80
N ASP A 45 -8.83 21.99 -2.81
CA ASP A 45 -7.48 22.29 -3.28
C ASP A 45 -7.50 23.22 -4.50
N THR A 46 -6.42 23.99 -4.71
CA THR A 46 -6.30 24.97 -5.80
C THR A 46 -5.79 24.39 -7.12
N GLY A 47 -5.61 23.08 -7.23
CA GLY A 47 -5.46 22.37 -8.51
C GLY A 47 -4.30 21.37 -8.60
N ASP A 48 -3.47 21.29 -7.58
CA ASP A 48 -2.29 20.42 -7.58
C ASP A 48 -2.64 19.00 -7.11
N MET A 49 -3.70 18.86 -6.33
CA MET A 49 -4.14 17.57 -5.81
C MET A 49 -4.78 16.68 -6.87
N VAL A 50 -4.36 15.41 -6.93
CA VAL A 50 -4.99 14.43 -7.82
C VAL A 50 -6.46 14.23 -7.42
N LYS A 51 -7.36 14.13 -8.39
CA LYS A 51 -8.81 14.05 -8.10
C LYS A 51 -9.23 12.72 -7.48
N HIS A 52 -8.57 11.64 -7.90
CA HIS A 52 -8.89 10.28 -7.54
C HIS A 52 -7.63 9.53 -7.15
N PHE A 53 -7.81 8.56 -6.26
CA PHE A 53 -6.78 7.56 -6.00
C PHE A 53 -6.95 6.42 -7.00
N ASP A 54 -5.90 6.13 -7.80
CA ASP A 54 -5.84 4.93 -8.64
C ASP A 54 -4.83 3.95 -8.05
N LYS A 55 -5.28 2.73 -7.74
CA LYS A 55 -4.42 1.68 -7.20
C LYS A 55 -3.31 1.25 -8.18
N LYS A 56 -3.51 1.46 -9.49
CA LYS A 56 -2.50 1.17 -10.51
C LYS A 56 -1.29 2.09 -10.43
N ASP A 57 -1.44 3.26 -9.82
CA ASP A 57 -0.37 4.25 -9.63
C ASP A 57 0.14 4.26 -8.18
N ALA A 58 -0.12 3.18 -7.45
CA ALA A 58 0.19 3.06 -6.03
C ALA A 58 0.93 1.75 -5.72
N ASN A 59 1.75 1.77 -4.67
CA ASN A 59 2.23 0.56 -4.02
C ASN A 59 1.27 0.18 -2.88
N ILE A 60 1.00 -1.12 -2.72
CA ILE A 60 0.10 -1.68 -1.72
C ILE A 60 0.86 -2.70 -0.90
N TYR A 61 0.80 -2.58 0.42
CA TYR A 61 1.39 -3.54 1.34
C TYR A 61 0.37 -4.01 2.37
N VAL A 62 0.38 -5.30 2.69
CA VAL A 62 -0.49 -5.89 3.70
C VAL A 62 0.35 -6.54 4.78
N TYR A 63 0.04 -6.25 6.04
CA TYR A 63 0.78 -6.75 7.18
C TYR A 63 -0.12 -7.38 8.24
N GLU A 64 0.49 -8.18 9.11
CA GLU A 64 -0.14 -8.83 10.27
C GLU A 64 -1.45 -9.54 9.90
N ASN A 65 -1.38 -10.42 8.90
CA ASN A 65 -2.49 -11.17 8.33
C ASN A 65 -3.66 -10.26 7.88
N GLY A 66 -3.33 -9.11 7.31
CA GLY A 66 -4.26 -8.09 6.86
C GLY A 66 -4.88 -7.28 7.99
N LYS A 67 -4.22 -7.18 9.15
CA LYS A 67 -4.57 -6.19 10.16
C LYS A 67 -4.19 -4.77 9.71
N TYR A 68 -3.18 -4.63 8.85
CA TYR A 68 -2.82 -3.35 8.25
C TYR A 68 -2.77 -3.45 6.72
N VAL A 69 -3.32 -2.44 6.05
CA VAL A 69 -3.17 -2.20 4.62
C VAL A 69 -2.56 -0.82 4.45
N VAL A 70 -1.43 -0.74 3.78
CA VAL A 70 -0.72 0.50 3.47
C VAL A 70 -0.87 0.80 1.99
N LEU A 71 -1.31 2.01 1.66
CA LEU A 71 -1.35 2.55 0.30
C LEU A 71 -0.29 3.65 0.21
N ALA A 72 0.69 3.48 -0.68
CA ALA A 72 1.72 4.47 -0.95
C ALA A 72 1.55 5.01 -2.36
N TYR A 73 1.39 6.33 -2.52
CA TYR A 73 1.21 6.99 -3.82
C TYR A 73 1.57 8.48 -3.74
N LYS A 74 1.62 9.15 -4.89
CA LYS A 74 1.84 10.61 -5.01
C LYS A 74 0.48 11.33 -5.01
N PRO A 75 0.06 12.01 -3.93
CA PRO A 75 -1.26 12.65 -3.86
C PRO A 75 -1.35 13.99 -4.57
N LEU A 76 -0.20 14.54 -4.99
CA LEU A 76 -0.08 15.81 -5.71
C LEU A 76 0.51 15.53 -7.10
N SER A 77 -0.08 16.10 -8.12
CA SER A 77 0.31 15.92 -9.53
C SER A 77 1.66 16.58 -9.88
N ASN A 78 2.06 17.59 -9.11
CA ASN A 78 3.28 18.38 -9.31
C ASN A 78 4.40 18.06 -8.32
N ASN A 79 4.21 17.04 -7.47
CA ASN A 79 5.20 16.63 -6.46
C ASN A 79 5.49 15.13 -6.58
N GLU A 80 6.77 14.76 -6.52
CA GLU A 80 7.23 13.38 -6.55
C GLU A 80 7.17 12.69 -5.18
N GLU A 81 6.84 13.43 -4.12
CA GLU A 81 6.74 12.92 -2.75
C GLU A 81 5.69 11.80 -2.64
N VAL A 82 6.15 10.64 -2.16
CA VAL A 82 5.30 9.49 -1.89
C VAL A 82 4.75 9.61 -0.48
N HIS A 83 3.43 9.64 -0.37
CA HIS A 83 2.72 9.63 0.90
C HIS A 83 2.22 8.24 1.21
N TYR A 84 2.26 7.88 2.49
CA TYR A 84 1.81 6.59 3.00
C TYR A 84 0.52 6.75 3.79
N TYR A 85 -0.51 5.98 3.42
CA TYR A 85 -1.80 5.98 4.08
C TYR A 85 -2.07 4.58 4.63
N THR A 86 -2.15 4.48 5.96
CA THR A 86 -2.33 3.19 6.64
C THR A 86 -3.76 3.01 7.12
N TYR A 87 -4.33 1.85 6.80
CA TYR A 87 -5.66 1.42 7.21
C TYR A 87 -5.56 0.22 8.13
N GLN A 88 -6.03 0.38 9.37
CA GLN A 88 -6.12 -0.72 10.33
C GLN A 88 -7.49 -1.40 10.23
N PHE A 89 -7.46 -2.73 10.15
CA PHE A 89 -8.64 -3.58 10.13
C PHE A 89 -8.86 -4.26 11.48
N ASP A 90 -10.11 -4.23 11.92
CA ASP A 90 -10.64 -5.05 13.01
C ASP A 90 -11.82 -5.84 12.45
N GLY A 91 -11.54 -7.08 12.04
CA GLY A 91 -12.44 -7.89 11.22
C GLY A 91 -12.82 -7.18 9.93
N LYS A 92 -14.11 -6.84 9.79
CA LYS A 92 -14.67 -6.14 8.62
C LYS A 92 -14.61 -4.61 8.74
N LYS A 93 -14.30 -4.05 9.92
CA LYS A 93 -14.21 -2.60 10.12
C LYS A 93 -12.81 -2.13 9.75
N ALA A 94 -12.72 -0.94 9.17
CA ALA A 94 -11.46 -0.32 8.79
C ALA A 94 -11.44 1.14 9.25
N LYS A 95 -10.30 1.61 9.72
CA LYS A 95 -10.05 3.01 10.07
C LYS A 95 -8.68 3.44 9.56
N ARG A 96 -8.57 4.68 9.09
CA ARG A 96 -7.27 5.29 8.79
C ARG A 96 -6.55 5.59 10.10
N ILE A 97 -5.24 5.36 10.14
CA ILE A 97 -4.37 5.76 11.25
C ILE A 97 -3.33 6.76 10.74
N ASP A 98 -3.32 7.95 11.34
CA ASP A 98 -2.57 9.11 10.81
C ASP A 98 -1.14 9.20 11.38
N ASN A 99 -0.93 8.66 12.59
CA ASN A 99 0.36 8.71 13.29
C ASN A 99 1.03 7.33 13.35
N PHE A 100 0.92 6.56 12.27
CA PHE A 100 1.62 5.29 12.13
C PHE A 100 2.95 5.56 11.44
N ASP A 101 4.06 5.13 12.03
CA ASP A 101 5.38 5.24 11.38
C ASP A 101 5.48 4.18 10.29
N THR A 102 4.81 4.45 9.17
CA THR A 102 4.71 3.52 8.06
C THR A 102 6.08 3.20 7.47
N LYS A 103 6.97 4.18 7.42
CA LYS A 103 8.31 3.99 6.86
C LYS A 103 9.12 3.01 7.71
N GLN A 104 9.21 3.27 9.02
CA GLN A 104 9.91 2.35 9.93
C GLN A 104 9.26 0.97 9.90
N TYR A 105 7.93 0.90 9.84
CA TYR A 105 7.20 -0.37 9.85
C TYR A 105 7.50 -1.20 8.59
N ILE A 106 7.45 -0.60 7.40
CA ILE A 106 7.83 -1.26 6.14
C ILE A 106 9.29 -1.74 6.18
N GLU A 107 10.21 -0.94 6.75
CA GLU A 107 11.63 -1.30 6.82
C GLU A 107 11.93 -2.45 7.81
N SER A 108 11.05 -2.68 8.79
CA SER A 108 11.27 -3.64 9.88
C SER A 108 10.39 -4.89 9.83
N HIS A 109 9.41 -4.95 8.93
CA HIS A 109 8.45 -6.05 8.83
C HIS A 109 8.34 -6.56 7.40
N ASP A 110 8.27 -7.88 7.24
CA ASP A 110 7.93 -8.50 5.97
C ASP A 110 6.43 -8.39 5.72
N ALA A 111 6.06 -7.96 4.51
CA ALA A 111 4.66 -7.88 4.10
C ALA A 111 4.11 -9.28 3.76
N ASP A 112 2.89 -9.57 4.22
CA ASP A 112 2.14 -10.77 3.81
C ASP A 112 1.74 -10.73 2.33
N TYR A 113 1.63 -9.52 1.79
CA TYR A 113 1.35 -9.25 0.39
C TYR A 113 1.93 -7.88 0.01
N LYS A 114 2.46 -7.79 -1.21
CA LYS A 114 2.95 -6.56 -1.81
C LYS A 114 2.56 -6.47 -3.29
N GLU A 115 2.17 -5.27 -3.71
CA GLU A 115 1.99 -4.86 -5.10
C GLU A 115 2.75 -3.54 -5.28
N GLU A 116 3.75 -3.51 -6.16
CA GLU A 116 4.65 -2.36 -6.34
C GLU A 116 4.53 -1.88 -7.79
N ASN A 117 3.73 -0.83 -8.01
CA ASN A 117 3.42 -0.29 -9.34
C ASN A 117 4.12 1.06 -9.64
N MET A 118 4.62 1.74 -8.61
CA MET A 118 5.33 3.01 -8.75
C MET A 118 6.77 2.76 -9.19
N ASN A 119 7.06 3.04 -10.46
CA ASN A 119 8.39 2.98 -11.05
C ASN A 119 9.16 4.31 -10.90
#